data_AF-A0A7Z9FIX3-F1
#
_entry.id   AF-A0A7Z9FIX3-F1
#
_cell.length_a   1.000
_cell.length_b   1.000
_cell.length_c   1.000
_cell.angle_alpha   90.00
_cell.angle_beta   90.00
_cell.angle_gamma   90.00
#
_symmetry.space_group_name_H-M   'P 1'
#
loop_
_entity.id
_entity.type
_entity.pdbx_description
1 polymer ?
#
loop_
_entity_poly.entity_id
_entity_poly.type
_entity_poly.pdbx_seq_one_letter_code
_entity_poly.pdbx_strand_id
1 'polypeptide(L)' 'MTNLENSLSVVNPELVTLLYIQIREHFQSGIQSGGYPVHSRLPSERQLAERFKVSRMTVT' A
#
# COMPACT_ATOMS: atom_id res chain seq x y z
N MET A 1 12.04 1.99 22.37
CA MET A 1 10.77 1.29 22.66
C MET A 1 10.06 1.07 21.32
N THR A 2 9.86 -0.22 20.99
CA THR A 2 9.05 -0.80 19.89
C THR A 2 9.25 -0.31 18.45
N ASN A 3 10.21 -0.91 17.73
CA ASN A 3 10.20 -1.03 16.26
C ASN A 3 9.96 -2.51 15.87
N LEU A 4 8.89 -3.12 16.42
CA LEU A 4 8.53 -4.52 16.14
C LEU A 4 7.43 -4.66 15.08
N GLU A 5 6.95 -3.56 14.50
CA GLU A 5 5.78 -3.54 13.61
C GLU A 5 6.12 -3.40 12.10
N ASN A 6 7.40 -3.36 11.72
CA ASN A 6 7.79 -3.11 10.31
C ASN A 6 7.92 -4.39 9.45
N SER A 7 7.31 -5.51 9.86
CA SER A 7 7.41 -6.79 9.13
C SER A 7 6.10 -7.49 8.85
N LEU A 8 4.96 -6.82 9.00
CA LEU A 8 3.72 -7.28 8.40
C LEU A 8 3.64 -6.66 7.00
N SER A 9 3.62 -7.49 5.96
CA SER A 9 3.39 -7.02 4.60
C SER A 9 2.07 -6.26 4.57
N VAL A 10 2.09 -5.00 4.14
CA VAL A 10 0.92 -4.12 3.98
C VAL A 10 -0.22 -4.79 3.20
N VAL A 11 0.13 -5.74 2.33
CA VAL A 11 -0.79 -6.54 1.53
C VAL A 11 -0.58 -8.01 1.90
N ASN A 12 -1.67 -8.71 2.21
CA ASN A 12 -1.69 -10.12 2.56
C ASN A 12 -2.81 -10.86 1.79
N PRO A 13 -2.46 -11.77 0.86
CA PRO A 13 -3.44 -12.53 0.06
C PRO A 13 -4.19 -13.62 0.85
N GLU A 14 -3.71 -13.99 2.03
CA GLU A 14 -4.35 -14.99 2.89
C GLU A 14 -5.52 -14.40 3.71
N LEU A 15 -5.70 -13.07 3.67
CA LEU A 15 -6.83 -12.40 4.29
C LEU A 15 -8.06 -12.41 3.38
N VAL A 16 -9.24 -12.42 3.99
CA VAL A 16 -10.53 -12.35 3.28
C VAL A 16 -10.71 -11.00 2.55
N THR A 17 -10.04 -9.94 3.02
CA THR A 17 -10.09 -8.61 2.40
C THR A 17 -9.38 -8.62 1.05
N LEU A 18 -10.04 -8.13 0.00
CA LEU A 18 -9.47 -8.07 -1.35
C LEU A 18 -8.22 -7.19 -1.40
N LEU A 19 -7.22 -7.59 -2.19
CA LEU A 19 -5.92 -6.91 -2.25
C LEU A 19 -6.00 -5.42 -2.59
N TYR A 20 -6.88 -5.05 -3.53
CA TYR A 20 -7.06 -3.64 -3.90
C TYR A 20 -7.63 -2.80 -2.74
N ILE A 21 -8.43 -3.41 -1.86
CA ILE A 21 -8.97 -2.76 -0.66
C ILE A 21 -7.84 -2.50 0.32
N GLN A 22 -6.99 -3.50 0.58
CA GLN A 22 -5.84 -3.36 1.47
C GLN A 22 -4.88 -2.26 0.98
N ILE A 23 -4.61 -2.22 -0.32
CA ILE A 23 -3.77 -1.18 -0.95
C ILE A 23 -4.41 0.21 -0.81
N ARG A 24 -5.72 0.33 -1.03
CA ARG A 24 -6.46 1.58 -0.85
C ARG A 24 -6.37 2.08 0.59
N GLU A 25 -6.59 1.22 1.57
CA GLU A 25 -6.54 1.56 2.99
C GLU A 25 -5.13 1.99 3.42
N HIS A 26 -4.09 1.35 2.88
CA HIS A 26 -2.71 1.78 3.07
C HIS A 26 -2.47 3.22 2.58
N PHE A 27 -2.91 3.54 1.36
CA PHE A 27 -2.77 4.89 0.83
C PHE A 27 -3.59 5.91 1.61
N GLN A 28 -4.83 5.59 1.98
CA GLN A 28 -5.67 6.47 2.80
C GLN A 28 -5.01 6.78 4.14
N SER A 29 -4.49 5.77 4.82
CA SER A 29 -3.79 5.94 6.10
C SER A 29 -2.51 6.77 5.93
N GLY A 30 -1.76 6.56 4.85
CA GLY A 30 -0.57 7.35 4.53
C GLY A 30 -0.90 8.82 4.20
N ILE A 31 -2.02 9.10 3.55
CA ILE A 31 -2.45 10.48 3.26
C ILE A 31 -2.85 11.17 4.57
N GLN A 32 -3.65 10.50 5.41
CA GLN A 32 -4.12 11.04 6.68
C GLN A 32 -2.99 11.33 7.67
N SER A 33 -1.95 10.50 7.66
CA SER A 33 -0.73 10.69 8.48
C SER A 33 0.27 11.69 7.88
N GLY A 34 0.01 12.23 6.69
CA GLY A 34 0.91 13.17 6.01
C GLY A 34 2.09 12.52 5.28
N GLY A 35 2.12 11.18 5.17
CA GLY A 35 3.14 10.44 4.43
C GLY A 35 3.11 10.65 2.91
N TYR A 36 2.00 11.17 2.37
CA TYR A 36 1.89 11.63 0.98
C TYR A 36 1.53 13.12 0.95
N PRO A 37 2.54 14.02 0.96
CA PRO A 37 2.29 15.45 0.92
C PRO A 37 1.50 15.88 -0.32
N VAL A 38 0.76 16.97 -0.19
CA VAL A 38 0.09 17.60 -1.34
C VAL A 38 1.15 17.94 -2.41
N HIS A 39 0.83 17.69 -3.67
CA HIS A 39 1.74 17.80 -4.82
C HIS A 39 2.87 16.76 -4.90
N SER A 40 2.95 15.80 -3.97
CA SER A 40 3.81 14.64 -4.14
C SER A 40 3.28 13.73 -5.26
N ARG A 41 4.20 13.14 -6.03
CA ARG A 41 3.85 12.12 -7.02
C ARG A 41 3.86 10.76 -6.35
N LEU A 42 2.77 10.01 -6.54
CA LEU A 42 2.77 8.58 -6.23
C LEU A 42 3.67 7.82 -7.23
N PRO A 43 4.18 6.64 -6.84
CA PRO A 43 4.84 5.75 -7.78
C PRO A 43 3.88 5.33 -8.91
N SER A 44 4.43 5.01 -10.08
CA SER A 44 3.66 4.45 -11.20
C SER A 44 3.01 3.12 -10.84
N GLU A 45 1.92 2.75 -11.53
CA GLU A 45 1.25 1.44 -11.37
C GLU A 45 2.25 0.27 -11.42
N ARG A 46 3.22 0.31 -12.35
CA ARG A 46 4.26 -0.72 -12.45
C ARG A 46 5.08 -0.82 -11.16
N GLN A 47 5.52 0.32 -10.63
CA GLN A 47 6.29 0.36 -9.38
C GLN A 47 5.45 -0.09 -8.18
N LEU A 48 4.15 0.23 -8.15
CA LEU A 48 3.25 -0.20 -7.10
C LEU A 48 2.99 -1.72 -7.16
N ALA A 49 2.76 -2.26 -8.35
CA ALA A 49 2.61 -3.70 -8.57
C ALA A 49 3.87 -4.47 -8.13
N GLU A 50 5.06 -3.98 -8.49
CA GLU A 50 6.35 -4.54 -8.04
C GLU A 50 6.51 -4.45 -6.52
N ARG A 51 6.17 -3.30 -5.92
CA ARG A 51 6.28 -3.07 -4.47
C ARG A 51 5.38 -3.99 -3.66
N PHE A 52 4.13 -4.14 -4.08
CA PHE A 52 3.12 -4.94 -3.37
C PHE A 52 3.09 -6.41 -3.81
N LYS A 53 3.88 -6.79 -4.83
CA LYS A 53 3.91 -8.13 -5.42
C LYS A 53 2.52 -8.59 -5.91
N VAL A 54 1.81 -7.67 -6.57
CA VAL A 54 0.46 -7.90 -7.13
C VAL A 54 0.45 -7.68 -8.63
N SER A 55 -0.66 -8.04 -9.30
CA SER A 55 -0.84 -7.71 -10.71
C SER A 55 -0.99 -6.20 -10.92
N ARG A 56 -0.61 -5.67 -12.10
CA ARG A 56 -0.85 -4.26 -12.44
C ARG A 56 -2.33 -3.89 -12.36
N MET A 57 -3.23 -4.80 -12.75
CA MET A 57 -4.68 -4.56 -12.69
C MET A 57 -5.20 -4.35 -11.27
N THR A 58 -4.47 -4.80 -10.25
CA THR A 58 -4.86 -4.65 -8.84
C THR A 58 -4.59 -3.24 -8.32
N VAL A 59 -3.75 -2.45 -9.01
CA VAL A 59 -3.32 -1.09 -8.59
C VAL A 59 -3.80 0.03 -9.51
N THR A 60 -4.54 -0.29 -10.58
CA THR A 60 -5.21 0.67 -11.48
C THR A 60 -6.49 1.21 -10.84
#